data_AF-A0A9E4ITH4-F1
#
_entry.id   AF-A0A9E4ITH4-F1
#
_cell.length_a   1.000
_cell.length_b   1.000
_cell.length_c   1.000
_cell.angle_alpha   90.00
_cell.angle_beta   90.00
_cell.angle_gamma   90.00
#
_symmetry.space_group_name_H-M   'P 1'
#
loop_
_entity.id
_entity.type
_entity.pdbx_description
1 polymer ?
#
loop_
_entity_poly.entity_id
_entity_poly.type
_entity_poly.pdbx_seq_one_letter_code
_entity_poly.pdbx_strand_id
1 'polypeptide(L)'
;DAGAWRPPVLKTRAATGDGVPAVVEAVERFEGERGDSRERRRSRARSRLMELLQQQFVERLERQDEIRKLIDDAVERMAAGEIDPYAAAAEIMERAS
;
A
#
# COMPACT_ATOMS: atom_id res chain seq x y z
N ASP A 1 29.31 12.36 -3.43
CA ASP A 1 27.90 12.77 -3.51
C ASP A 1 27.64 13.90 -4.51
N ALA A 2 27.73 13.60 -5.82
CA ALA A 2 27.47 14.55 -6.91
C ALA A 2 26.43 14.03 -7.92
N GLY A 3 25.58 13.08 -7.54
CA GLY A 3 24.64 12.39 -8.46
C GLY A 3 23.21 12.23 -7.95
N ALA A 4 22.82 12.90 -6.87
CA ALA A 4 21.44 12.86 -6.38
C ALA A 4 20.60 13.95 -7.05
N TRP A 5 19.53 13.55 -7.76
CA TRP A 5 18.53 14.47 -8.29
C TRP A 5 18.07 15.44 -7.19
N ARG A 6 18.09 16.74 -7.49
CA ARG A 6 17.56 17.80 -6.61
C ARG A 6 16.18 18.22 -7.13
N PRO A 7 15.07 17.83 -6.47
CA PRO A 7 13.74 18.20 -6.92
C PRO A 7 13.57 19.72 -7.00
N PRO A 8 13.17 20.28 -8.16
CA PRO A 8 12.89 21.71 -8.26
C PRO A 8 11.57 22.06 -7.57
N VAL A 9 11.49 23.25 -6.99
CA VAL A 9 10.22 23.82 -6.50
C VAL A 9 9.62 24.65 -7.63
N LEU A 10 8.47 24.22 -8.16
CA LEU A 10 7.78 24.86 -9.28
C LEU A 10 6.44 25.44 -8.82
N LYS A 11 6.10 26.63 -9.31
CA LYS A 11 4.82 27.28 -9.01
C LYS A 11 3.77 26.86 -10.03
N THR A 12 2.59 26.46 -9.57
CA THR A 12 1.46 26.08 -10.43
C THR A 12 0.13 26.63 -9.93
N ARG A 13 -0.86 26.68 -10.82
CA ARG A 13 -2.27 26.92 -10.49
C ARG A 13 -3.14 25.90 -11.22
N ALA A 14 -3.66 24.92 -10.49
CA ALA A 14 -4.44 23.82 -11.05
C ALA A 14 -5.69 24.28 -11.82
N ALA A 15 -6.40 25.29 -11.29
CA ALA A 15 -7.65 25.78 -11.89
C ALA A 15 -7.49 26.40 -13.29
N THR A 16 -6.31 26.93 -13.61
CA THR A 16 -6.02 27.59 -14.90
C THR A 16 -5.04 26.80 -15.76
N GLY A 17 -4.42 25.75 -15.21
CA GLY A 17 -3.36 24.99 -15.88
C GLY A 17 -1.99 25.68 -15.87
N ASP A 18 -1.85 26.85 -15.25
CA ASP A 18 -0.59 27.58 -15.22
C ASP A 18 0.50 26.75 -14.52
N GLY A 19 1.66 26.62 -15.18
CA GLY A 19 2.82 25.91 -14.66
C GLY A 19 2.75 24.38 -14.74
N VAL A 20 1.62 23.79 -15.18
CA VAL A 20 1.48 22.33 -15.35
C VAL A 20 2.49 21.76 -16.37
N PRO A 21 2.72 22.37 -17.55
CA PRO A 21 3.71 21.84 -18.51
C PRO A 21 5.13 21.75 -17.92
N ALA A 22 5.54 22.73 -17.11
CA ALA A 22 6.84 22.72 -16.46
C ALA A 22 6.96 21.60 -15.40
N VAL A 23 5.86 21.24 -14.73
CA VAL A 23 5.83 20.08 -13.83
C VAL A 23 5.97 18.78 -14.62
N VAL A 24 5.28 18.64 -15.74
CA VAL A 24 5.39 17.46 -16.62
C VAL A 24 6.82 17.29 -17.11
N GLU A 25 7.45 18.34 -17.62
CA GLU A 25 8.85 18.31 -18.07
C GLU A 25 9.81 17.92 -16.93
N ALA A 26 9.59 18.43 -15.71
CA ALA A 26 10.41 18.06 -14.56
C ALA A 26 10.25 16.59 -14.15
N VAL A 27 9.05 16.01 -14.32
CA VAL A 27 8.78 14.59 -14.11
C VAL A 27 9.50 13.75 -15.17
N GLU A 28 9.37 14.10 -16.45
CA GLU A 28 10.05 13.38 -17.55
C GLU A 28 11.58 13.40 -17.38
N ARG A 29 12.14 14.56 -17.02
CA ARG A 29 13.57 14.70 -16.74
C ARG A 29 14.00 13.85 -15.55
N PHE A 30 13.18 13.82 -14.49
CA PHE A 30 13.44 12.96 -13.35
C PHE A 30 13.42 11.47 -13.72
N GLU A 31 12.46 11.04 -14.52
CA GLU A 31 12.38 9.65 -14.98
C GLU A 31 13.58 9.28 -15.86
N GLY A 32 13.97 10.16 -16.78
CA GLY A 32 15.13 10.00 -17.65
C GLY A 32 16.47 9.98 -16.90
N GLU A 33 16.68 10.90 -15.95
CA GLU A 33 17.91 10.97 -15.16
C GLU A 33 18.00 9.86 -14.10
N ARG A 34 16.87 9.49 -13.49
CA ARG A 34 16.87 8.53 -12.38
C ARG A 34 16.92 7.08 -12.90
N GLY A 35 16.37 6.82 -14.09
CA GLY A 35 16.12 5.47 -14.61
C GLY A 35 15.27 4.63 -13.66
N ASP A 36 14.83 3.45 -14.07
CA ASP A 36 14.27 2.50 -13.12
C ASP A 36 15.38 1.55 -12.63
N SER A 37 16.02 1.88 -11.50
CA SER A 37 17.06 1.02 -10.96
C SER A 37 16.51 -0.38 -10.70
N ARG A 38 17.34 -1.41 -10.90
CA ARG A 38 16.98 -2.80 -10.62
C ARG A 38 16.39 -2.97 -9.22
N GLU A 39 16.90 -2.21 -8.26
CA GLU A 39 16.42 -2.20 -6.88
C GLU A 39 15.01 -1.61 -6.74
N ARG A 40 14.71 -0.47 -7.39
CA ARG A 40 13.37 0.12 -7.38
C ARG A 40 12.36 -0.79 -8.07
N ARG A 41 12.74 -1.40 -9.20
CA ARG A 41 11.91 -2.41 -9.89
C ARG A 41 11.60 -3.59 -8.99
N ARG A 42 12.62 -4.12 -8.30
CA ARG A 42 12.46 -5.22 -7.33
C ARG A 42 11.57 -4.81 -6.16
N SER A 43 11.73 -3.60 -5.63
CA SER A 43 10.92 -3.08 -4.53
C SER A 43 9.44 -2.96 -4.95
N ARG A 44 9.15 -2.35 -6.10
CA ARG A 44 7.76 -2.27 -6.63
C ARG A 44 7.17 -3.65 -6.91
N ALA A 45 7.94 -4.56 -7.50
CA ALA A 45 7.49 -5.93 -7.73
C ALA A 45 7.17 -6.67 -6.43
N ARG A 46 8.01 -6.49 -5.39
CA ARG A 46 7.77 -7.06 -4.06
C ARG A 46 6.50 -6.48 -3.44
N SER A 47 6.33 -5.16 -3.41
CA SER A 47 5.12 -4.53 -2.87
C SER A 47 3.87 -5.04 -3.58
N ARG A 48 3.90 -5.07 -4.92
CA ARG A 48 2.78 -5.55 -5.71
C ARG A 48 2.43 -7.01 -5.44
N LEU A 49 3.44 -7.87 -5.32
CA LEU A 49 3.23 -9.27 -4.96
C LEU A 49 2.63 -9.40 -3.55
N MET A 50 3.14 -8.65 -2.57
CA MET A 50 2.63 -8.68 -1.20
C MET A 50 1.19 -8.19 -1.11
N GLU A 51 0.80 -7.16 -1.86
CA GLU A 51 -0.60 -6.69 -1.94
C GLU A 51 -1.51 -7.80 -2.48
N LEU A 52 -1.12 -8.42 -3.60
CA LEU A 52 -1.90 -9.49 -4.22
C LEU A 52 -2.03 -10.70 -3.29
N LEU A 53 -0.95 -11.09 -2.62
CA LEU A 53 -0.99 -12.17 -1.65
C LEU A 53 -1.94 -11.84 -0.50
N GLN A 54 -1.83 -10.65 0.10
CA GLN A 54 -2.71 -10.22 1.20
C GLN A 54 -4.18 -10.30 0.80
N GLN A 55 -4.54 -9.76 -0.37
CA GLN A 55 -5.90 -9.85 -0.89
C GLN A 55 -6.37 -11.30 -1.04
N GLN A 56 -5.56 -12.14 -1.69
CA GLN A 56 -5.92 -13.54 -1.95
C GLN A 56 -6.04 -14.38 -0.67
N PHE A 57 -5.22 -14.10 0.34
CA PHE A 57 -5.32 -14.74 1.65
C PHE A 57 -6.63 -14.35 2.34
N VAL A 58 -6.97 -13.05 2.39
CA VAL A 58 -8.24 -12.59 2.98
C VAL A 58 -9.44 -13.22 2.26
N GLU A 59 -9.46 -13.20 0.92
CA GLU A 59 -10.53 -13.83 0.14
C GLU A 59 -10.65 -15.34 0.41
N ARG A 60 -9.52 -16.02 0.65
CA ARG A 60 -9.52 -17.45 0.98
C ARG A 60 -10.07 -17.70 2.38
N LEU A 61 -9.73 -16.86 3.36
CA LEU A 61 -10.25 -16.92 4.72
C LEU A 61 -11.76 -16.72 4.75
N GLU A 62 -12.26 -15.71 4.04
CA GLU A 62 -13.69 -15.42 4.00
C GLU A 62 -14.52 -16.50 3.30
N ARG A 63 -13.93 -17.38 2.48
CA ARG A 63 -14.65 -18.52 1.89
C ARG A 63 -14.96 -19.63 2.89
N GLN A 64 -14.40 -19.59 4.09
CA GLN A 64 -14.63 -20.54 5.17
C GLN A 64 -15.68 -19.97 6.13
N ASP A 65 -16.85 -20.62 6.22
CA ASP A 65 -17.96 -20.13 7.03
C ASP A 65 -17.60 -20.03 8.52
N GLU A 66 -16.77 -20.94 9.01
CA GLU A 66 -16.23 -20.94 10.37
C GLU A 66 -15.35 -19.72 10.65
N ILE A 67 -14.54 -19.30 9.67
CA ILE A 67 -13.68 -18.12 9.80
C ILE A 67 -14.51 -16.84 9.70
N ARG A 68 -15.54 -16.78 8.84
CA ARG A 68 -16.46 -15.64 8.79
C ARG A 68 -17.12 -15.39 10.14
N LYS A 69 -17.66 -16.44 10.76
CA LYS A 69 -18.26 -16.33 12.10
C LYS A 69 -17.26 -15.89 13.15
N LEU A 70 -16.04 -16.42 13.10
CA LEU A 70 -14.97 -16.02 14.01
C LEU A 70 -14.61 -14.53 13.87
N ILE A 71 -14.59 -14.01 12.64
CA ILE A 71 -14.36 -12.58 12.37
C ILE A 71 -15.50 -11.75 12.96
N ASP A 72 -16.75 -12.13 12.71
CA ASP A 72 -17.93 -11.41 13.22
C ASP A 72 -17.92 -11.36 14.75
N ASP A 73 -17.66 -12.49 15.41
CA ASP A 73 -17.54 -12.58 16.88
C ASP A 73 -16.39 -11.70 17.41
N ALA A 74 -15.24 -11.68 16.72
CA ALA A 74 -14.11 -10.85 17.10
C ALA A 74 -14.42 -9.35 16.97
N VAL A 75 -15.18 -8.94 15.95
CA VAL A 75 -15.61 -7.55 15.76
C VAL A 75 -16.54 -7.10 16.90
N GLU A 76 -17.49 -7.93 17.32
CA GLU A 76 -18.38 -7.62 18.45
C GLU A 76 -17.57 -7.45 19.76
N ARG A 77 -16.63 -8.36 20.03
CA ARG A 77 -15.75 -8.28 21.21
C ARG A 77 -14.84 -7.05 21.17
N MET A 78 -14.34 -6.66 19.99
CA MET A 78 -13.57 -5.43 19.80
C MET A 78 -14.44 -4.19 20.05
N ALA A 79 -15.68 -4.16 19.56
CA ALA A 79 -16.62 -3.06 19.77
C ALA A 79 -17.00 -2.91 21.25
N ALA A 80 -17.07 -4.02 21.99
CA ALA A 80 -17.25 -4.04 23.44
C ALA A 80 -15.99 -3.66 24.24
N GLY A 81 -14.83 -3.51 23.58
CA GLY A 81 -13.55 -3.18 24.23
C GLY A 81 -12.91 -4.35 24.97
N GLU A 82 -13.32 -5.58 24.68
CA GLU A 82 -12.83 -6.80 25.35
C GLU A 82 -11.49 -7.28 24.79
N ILE A 83 -11.25 -7.04 23.50
CA ILE A 83 -10.01 -7.39 22.81
C ILE A 83 -9.55 -6.25 21.90
N ASP A 84 -8.24 -6.20 21.66
CA ASP A 84 -7.65 -5.28 20.68
C ASP A 84 -7.48 -5.94 19.29
N PRO A 85 -7.24 -5.16 18.22
CA PRO A 85 -7.10 -5.68 16.86
C PRO A 85 -5.97 -6.70 16.66
N TYR A 86 -4.87 -6.59 17.43
CA TYR A 86 -3.74 -7.52 17.32
C TYR A 86 -4.09 -8.87 17.93
N ALA A 87 -4.78 -8.87 19.08
CA ALA A 87 -5.28 -10.09 19.71
C ALA A 87 -6.30 -10.80 18.80
N ALA A 88 -7.26 -10.06 18.23
CA ALA A 88 -8.23 -10.60 17.28
C ALA A 88 -7.55 -11.22 16.05
N ALA A 89 -6.60 -10.52 15.44
CA ALA A 89 -5.87 -11.03 14.28
C ALA A 89 -5.06 -12.31 14.61
N ALA A 90 -4.42 -12.37 15.77
CA ALA A 90 -3.68 -13.56 16.20
C ALA A 90 -4.60 -14.77 16.38
N GLU A 91 -5.76 -14.59 17.04
CA GLU A 91 -6.78 -15.64 17.21
C GLU A 91 -7.28 -16.16 15.86
N ILE A 92 -7.61 -15.26 14.93
CA ILE A 92 -8.07 -15.63 13.58
C ILE A 92 -6.99 -16.42 12.84
N MET A 93 -5.74 -15.98 12.89
CA MET A 93 -4.62 -16.65 12.20
C MET A 93 -4.32 -18.04 12.78
N GLU A 94 -4.44 -18.21 14.10
CA GLU A 94 -4.27 -19.52 14.75
C GLU A 94 -5.33 -20.52 14.28
N ARG A 95 -6.59 -20.09 14.18
CA ARG A 95 -7.70 -20.96 13.77
C ARG A 95 -7.79 -21.19 12.27
N ALA A 96 -7.18 -20.33 11.47
CA ALA A 96 -7.14 -20.44 10.02
C ALA A 96 -5.95 -21.27 9.47
N SER A 97 -5.03 -21.69 10.34
CA SER A 97 -3.87 -22.53 10.01
C SER A 97 -4.23 -24.01 9.96
#